data_AF-A0A5V0EED8-F1
#
_entry.id   AF-A0A5V0EED8-F1
#
_cell.length_a   1.000
_cell.length_b   1.000
_cell.length_c   1.000
_cell.angle_alpha   90.00
_cell.angle_beta   90.00
_cell.angle_gamma   90.00
#
_symmetry.space_group_name_H-M   'P 1'
#
loop_
_entity.id
_entity.type
_entity.pdbx_description
1 polymer ?
#
loop_
_entity_poly.entity_id
_entity_poly.type
_entity_poly.pdbx_seq_one_letter_code
_entity_poly.pdbx_strand_id
1 'polypeptide(L)'
;MHTFASLMYDVYRSFGLFSKGNRRAAIRGAATFSSHQRFFGNREDERHQEQKHYDEIIGVLDAEQVFSTTQRREIFYKYEQLYNALMARPVFTELSREQIKKRYALHIIPRLIALDIYKTYKDENKNCFYHHIHQFLLKDYCPCWQDKKKGGLSAVQKYLKSLARKQKFSHTDSENLAPLFKVIENIRPGNTQKKSTLEASIIDCIKAYSGIVDDDTLNSVRVSLDNIKKAHYSLTVLLNVERKLPVINIISRYYRNYVDNGIKPGNISAMLCRLLYEPEPHDFIHHDTMINSIADYYHERVIKPFSLNINEECLQSISALKNIIFNFNDKTIISEAQLTDIAVKLKKEPHKQFIQPYIELWKVIDLISKGETEEAFEKVKTISLDDLPAGYLASAFLVIHIALRIKFERKNVKNGVFSLSVTSILENQGIYTDYIPVSQTYTETHSDDSVIKSTLLSESILSDANNLTIIRSVRMYNNMVRRISDWNDLELEGIYPESVYGLLDKVDTILGKILNIIFSEKITSSQDLSCILKNNKILTRGELNDSLIGILVNCPLLACVRDIESLIKYLRCPGEEIRNMILSVDKKLWDLIYGALTILEEERKIQTGKTQGGGK
;
A
#
# COMPACT_ATOMS: atom_id res chain seq x y z
N MET A 1 -12.16 -0.84 6.37
CA MET A 1 -10.85 -1.42 6.73
C MET A 1 -10.10 -1.67 5.45
N HIS A 2 -8.84 -1.23 5.35
CA HIS A 2 -8.05 -1.38 4.13
C HIS A 2 -7.95 -2.86 3.69
N THR A 3 -8.39 -3.19 2.48
CA THR A 3 -8.60 -4.58 2.03
C THR A 3 -7.28 -5.32 1.83
N PHE A 4 -6.28 -4.69 1.21
CA PHE A 4 -4.94 -5.29 1.09
C PHE A 4 -4.29 -5.47 2.46
N ALA A 5 -4.49 -4.52 3.38
CA ALA A 5 -4.01 -4.65 4.75
C ALA A 5 -4.60 -5.91 5.40
N SER A 6 -5.92 -6.10 5.30
CA SER A 6 -6.60 -7.31 5.80
C SER A 6 -5.93 -8.59 5.31
N LEU A 7 -5.57 -8.63 4.03
CA LEU A 7 -4.88 -9.77 3.43
C LEU A 7 -3.48 -9.96 4.03
N MET A 8 -2.71 -8.90 4.23
CA MET A 8 -1.39 -9.00 4.89
C MET A 8 -1.48 -9.41 6.36
N TYR A 9 -2.48 -8.94 7.11
CA TYR A 9 -2.77 -9.42 8.48
C TYR A 9 -3.06 -10.92 8.50
N ASP A 10 -3.79 -11.40 7.51
CA ASP A 10 -4.11 -12.81 7.34
C ASP A 10 -2.90 -13.67 6.95
N VAL A 11 -2.00 -13.13 6.12
CA VAL A 11 -0.70 -13.74 5.81
C VAL A 11 0.16 -13.84 7.06
N TYR A 12 0.35 -12.73 7.78
CA TYR A 12 1.12 -12.65 9.01
C TYR A 12 0.57 -13.62 10.09
N ARG A 13 -0.77 -13.72 10.19
CA ARG A 13 -1.44 -14.73 11.03
C ARG A 13 -1.14 -16.15 10.59
N SER A 14 -1.13 -16.42 9.29
CA SER A 14 -0.91 -17.76 8.75
C SER A 14 0.49 -18.27 9.06
N PHE A 15 1.49 -17.39 9.09
CA PHE A 15 2.84 -17.67 9.57
C PHE A 15 2.96 -17.81 11.10
N GLY A 16 1.92 -17.44 11.85
CA GLY A 16 1.92 -17.55 13.31
C GLY A 16 2.83 -16.52 14.00
N LEU A 17 3.01 -15.34 13.39
CA LEU A 17 3.93 -14.30 13.87
C LEU A 17 3.35 -13.41 14.97
N PHE A 18 2.03 -13.45 15.22
CA PHE A 18 1.43 -12.70 16.34
C PHE A 18 1.91 -13.23 17.71
N SER A 19 2.39 -12.32 18.56
CA SER A 19 2.61 -12.61 19.99
C SER A 19 1.29 -12.91 20.72
N LYS A 20 1.36 -13.70 21.81
CA LYS A 20 0.20 -14.07 22.62
C LYS A 20 -0.50 -12.80 23.16
N GLY A 21 -1.78 -12.62 22.83
CA GLY A 21 -2.61 -11.51 23.33
C GLY A 21 -2.71 -10.28 22.41
N ASN A 22 -1.72 -10.01 21.55
CA ASN A 22 -1.68 -8.77 20.73
C ASN A 22 -2.65 -8.74 19.54
N ARG A 23 -3.28 -9.87 19.21
CA ARG A 23 -4.07 -10.03 17.98
C ARG A 23 -5.25 -9.07 17.85
N ARG A 24 -6.09 -8.94 18.88
CA ARG A 24 -7.31 -8.10 18.81
C ARG A 24 -7.00 -6.60 18.91
N ALA A 25 -5.90 -6.23 19.57
CA ALA A 25 -5.45 -4.84 19.63
C ALA A 25 -4.83 -4.40 18.30
N ALA A 26 -3.95 -5.23 17.71
CA ALA A 26 -3.31 -4.95 16.42
C ALA A 26 -4.31 -4.86 15.26
N ILE A 27 -5.27 -5.79 15.17
CA ILE A 27 -6.29 -5.79 14.09
C ILE A 27 -7.27 -4.62 14.23
N ARG A 28 -7.61 -4.19 15.46
CA ARG A 28 -8.44 -3.00 15.68
C ARG A 28 -7.69 -1.70 15.37
N GLY A 29 -6.37 -1.67 15.61
CA GLY A 29 -5.51 -0.56 15.22
C GLY A 29 -5.38 -0.40 13.70
N ALA A 30 -5.53 -1.48 12.93
CA ALA A 30 -5.34 -1.57 11.48
C ALA A 30 -6.45 -1.01 10.58
N ALA A 31 -7.40 -0.25 11.13
CA ALA A 31 -8.60 0.15 10.38
C ALA A 31 -8.31 1.06 9.18
N THR A 32 -7.21 1.81 9.22
CA THR A 32 -6.82 2.82 8.21
C THR A 32 -5.53 2.43 7.49
N PHE A 33 -5.34 2.98 6.29
CA PHE A 33 -4.10 2.80 5.52
C PHE A 33 -2.85 3.21 6.31
N SER A 34 -2.87 4.38 6.94
CA SER A 34 -1.76 4.86 7.76
C SER A 34 -1.45 3.96 8.96
N SER A 35 -2.47 3.34 9.58
CA SER A 35 -2.22 2.34 10.62
C SER A 35 -1.62 1.04 10.08
N HIS A 36 -2.04 0.60 8.89
CA HIS A 36 -1.41 -0.53 8.20
C HIS A 36 0.05 -0.25 7.89
N GLN A 37 0.36 0.92 7.34
CA GLN A 37 1.73 1.38 7.08
C GLN A 37 2.53 1.51 8.38
N ARG A 38 1.93 1.93 9.49
CA ARG A 38 2.63 1.96 10.79
C ARG A 38 2.90 0.57 11.35
N PHE A 39 1.99 -0.38 11.13
CA PHE A 39 2.17 -1.74 11.62
C PHE A 39 3.18 -2.51 10.76
N PHE A 40 3.02 -2.52 9.43
CA PHE A 40 3.90 -3.29 8.55
C PHE A 40 5.11 -2.51 8.04
N GLY A 41 5.01 -1.19 7.94
CA GLY A 41 6.06 -0.33 7.42
C GLY A 41 7.11 0.02 8.47
N ASN A 42 8.21 0.58 7.96
CA ASN A 42 9.30 1.11 8.77
C ASN A 42 8.97 2.58 9.05
N ARG A 43 8.65 2.92 10.29
CA ARG A 43 9.15 4.21 10.79
C ARG A 43 10.53 3.92 11.39
N GLU A 44 11.27 4.96 11.73
CA GLU A 44 12.41 4.90 12.64
C GLU A 44 12.00 5.78 13.82
N ASP A 45 11.15 5.28 14.70
CA ASP A 45 10.77 5.94 15.95
C ASP A 45 11.69 5.40 17.05
N GLU A 46 12.75 6.17 17.34
CA GLU A 46 13.81 5.87 18.32
C GLU A 46 13.29 5.48 19.72
N ARG A 47 12.01 5.72 20.01
CA ARG A 47 11.39 5.43 21.31
C ARG A 47 10.87 3.99 21.46
N HIS A 48 10.81 3.20 20.40
CA HIS A 48 10.37 1.81 20.45
C HIS A 48 11.37 0.96 19.66
N GLN A 49 11.92 -0.11 20.24
CA GLN A 49 12.69 -1.10 19.45
C GLN A 49 11.77 -1.68 18.37
N GLU A 50 11.89 -1.20 17.13
CA GLU A 50 10.91 -1.44 16.07
C GLU A 50 10.92 -2.87 15.56
N GLN A 51 9.80 -3.56 15.74
CA GLN A 51 9.50 -4.80 15.05
C GLN A 51 9.04 -4.49 13.62
N LYS A 52 9.92 -4.71 12.64
CA LYS A 52 9.60 -4.57 11.21
C LYS A 52 8.79 -5.79 10.76
N HIS A 53 7.46 -5.73 10.84
CA HIS A 53 6.62 -6.92 10.62
C HIS A 53 6.68 -7.49 9.19
N TYR A 54 6.99 -6.68 8.16
CA TYR A 54 7.33 -7.24 6.83
C TYR A 54 8.62 -8.07 6.87
N ASP A 55 9.63 -7.66 7.64
CA ASP A 55 10.90 -8.38 7.74
C ASP A 55 10.74 -9.72 8.43
N GLU A 56 9.78 -9.84 9.37
CA GLU A 56 9.45 -11.13 9.99
C GLU A 56 8.80 -12.09 8.98
N ILE A 57 7.98 -11.59 8.06
CA ILE A 57 7.46 -12.40 6.94
C ILE A 57 8.62 -12.81 6.02
N ILE A 58 9.50 -11.86 5.68
CA ILE A 58 10.66 -12.09 4.81
C ILE A 58 11.59 -13.13 5.43
N GLY A 59 11.89 -13.03 6.72
CA GLY A 59 12.73 -13.98 7.44
C GLY A 59 12.16 -15.40 7.50
N VAL A 60 10.85 -15.57 7.28
CA VAL A 60 10.26 -16.90 7.08
C VAL A 60 10.35 -17.33 5.62
N LEU A 61 9.96 -16.48 4.68
CA LEU A 61 9.86 -16.83 3.26
C LEU A 61 11.22 -17.02 2.58
N ASP A 62 12.17 -16.16 2.92
CA ASP A 62 13.46 -15.98 2.25
C ASP A 62 14.57 -15.76 3.29
N ALA A 63 14.66 -16.68 4.26
CA ALA A 63 15.68 -16.67 5.30
C ALA A 63 17.12 -16.60 4.73
N GLU A 64 17.29 -17.13 3.53
CA GLU A 64 18.57 -17.19 2.80
C GLU A 64 18.90 -15.92 2.04
N GLN A 65 17.97 -14.97 1.98
CA GLN A 65 18.14 -13.69 1.29
C GLN A 65 18.49 -13.89 -0.20
N VAL A 66 17.79 -14.81 -0.88
CA VAL A 66 17.86 -14.95 -2.34
C VAL A 66 17.54 -13.60 -2.99
N PHE A 67 16.62 -12.86 -2.39
CA PHE A 67 16.43 -11.43 -2.61
C PHE A 67 16.78 -10.67 -1.33
N SER A 68 17.32 -9.46 -1.49
CA SER A 68 17.54 -8.57 -0.35
C SER A 68 16.22 -8.20 0.32
N THR A 69 16.26 -7.85 1.60
CA THR A 69 15.08 -7.38 2.35
C THR A 69 14.41 -6.19 1.66
N THR A 70 15.18 -5.30 1.04
CA THR A 70 14.65 -4.17 0.27
C THR A 70 13.88 -4.63 -0.96
N GLN A 71 14.46 -5.52 -1.78
CA GLN A 71 13.78 -6.10 -2.94
C GLN A 71 12.47 -6.80 -2.55
N ARG A 72 12.46 -7.52 -1.43
CA ARG A 72 11.25 -8.18 -0.91
C ARG A 72 10.15 -7.21 -0.50
N ARG A 73 10.52 -6.08 0.12
CA ARG A 73 9.55 -5.03 0.47
C ARG A 73 8.97 -4.38 -0.78
N GLU A 74 9.79 -4.12 -1.80
CA GLU A 74 9.31 -3.62 -3.09
C GLU A 74 8.32 -4.59 -3.75
N ILE A 75 8.55 -5.90 -3.65
CA ILE A 75 7.60 -6.92 -4.13
C ILE A 75 6.24 -6.80 -3.41
N PHE A 76 6.21 -6.62 -2.09
CA PHE A 76 4.94 -6.42 -1.36
C PHE A 76 4.21 -5.13 -1.79
N TYR A 77 4.95 -4.05 -2.02
CA TYR A 77 4.39 -2.82 -2.56
C TYR A 77 3.80 -3.03 -3.96
N LYS A 78 4.50 -3.75 -4.85
CA LYS A 78 4.00 -4.08 -6.19
C LYS A 78 2.73 -4.95 -6.14
N TYR A 79 2.57 -5.82 -5.14
CA TYR A 79 1.31 -6.55 -4.93
C TYR A 79 0.15 -5.62 -4.58
N GLU A 80 0.40 -4.61 -3.74
CA GLU A 80 -0.61 -3.60 -3.39
C GLU A 80 -1.00 -2.77 -4.62
N GLN A 81 -0.03 -2.32 -5.42
CA GLN A 81 -0.30 -1.58 -6.66
C GLN A 81 -1.10 -2.40 -7.68
N LEU A 82 -0.76 -3.69 -7.84
CA LEU A 82 -1.52 -4.59 -8.71
C LEU A 82 -2.96 -4.79 -8.20
N TYR A 83 -3.15 -4.95 -6.89
CA TYR A 83 -4.48 -5.01 -6.28
C TYR A 83 -5.29 -3.74 -6.57
N ASN A 84 -4.70 -2.57 -6.34
CA ASN A 84 -5.36 -1.27 -6.57
C ASN A 84 -5.72 -1.09 -8.06
N ALA A 85 -4.83 -1.47 -8.98
CA ALA A 85 -5.10 -1.40 -10.42
C ALA A 85 -6.29 -2.28 -10.86
N LEU A 86 -6.44 -3.47 -10.27
CA LEU A 86 -7.56 -4.36 -10.55
C LEU A 86 -8.88 -3.82 -10.02
N MET A 87 -8.88 -3.25 -8.83
CA MET A 87 -10.09 -2.78 -8.14
C MET A 87 -10.57 -1.40 -8.60
N ALA A 88 -9.69 -0.58 -9.17
CA ALA A 88 -10.03 0.73 -9.71
C ALA A 88 -10.69 0.70 -11.09
N ARG A 89 -10.71 -0.46 -11.74
CA ARG A 89 -11.38 -0.63 -13.04
C ARG A 89 -12.90 -0.62 -12.87
N PRO A 90 -13.63 0.22 -13.62
CA PRO A 90 -15.08 0.10 -13.73
C PRO A 90 -15.49 -1.31 -14.12
N VAL A 91 -16.45 -1.89 -13.39
CA VAL A 91 -17.04 -3.18 -13.74
C VAL A 91 -18.56 -3.05 -13.77
N PHE A 92 -19.15 -3.34 -14.93
CA PHE A 92 -20.60 -3.31 -15.13
C PHE A 92 -21.14 -4.73 -15.06
N THR A 93 -21.58 -5.16 -13.89
CA THR A 93 -21.99 -6.55 -13.63
C THR A 93 -22.97 -6.62 -12.47
N GLU A 94 -23.78 -7.67 -12.42
CA GLU A 94 -24.62 -8.00 -11.26
C GLU A 94 -23.83 -8.62 -10.10
N LEU A 95 -22.56 -8.96 -10.31
CA LEU A 95 -21.70 -9.49 -9.27
C LEU A 95 -21.41 -8.43 -8.19
N SER A 96 -21.46 -8.86 -6.93
CA SER A 96 -21.05 -8.00 -5.82
C SER A 96 -19.53 -7.75 -5.83
N ARG A 97 -19.09 -6.66 -5.19
CA ARG A 97 -17.66 -6.32 -5.04
C ARG A 97 -16.84 -7.47 -4.45
N GLU A 98 -17.39 -8.20 -3.47
CA GLU A 98 -16.73 -9.38 -2.87
C GLU A 98 -16.63 -10.56 -3.84
N GLN A 99 -17.63 -10.77 -4.71
CA GLN A 99 -17.56 -11.78 -5.76
C GLN A 99 -16.48 -11.44 -6.80
N ILE A 100 -16.37 -10.17 -7.19
CA ILE A 100 -15.31 -9.67 -8.09
C ILE A 100 -13.92 -9.91 -7.47
N LYS A 101 -13.72 -9.49 -6.22
CA LYS A 101 -12.46 -9.72 -5.48
C LYS A 101 -12.09 -11.20 -5.43
N LYS A 102 -13.03 -12.06 -5.06
CA LYS A 102 -12.81 -13.51 -4.98
C LYS A 102 -12.42 -14.11 -6.33
N ARG A 103 -13.04 -13.64 -7.42
CA ARG A 103 -12.70 -14.08 -8.79
C ARG A 103 -11.28 -13.68 -9.16
N TYR A 104 -10.89 -12.42 -9.00
CA TYR A 104 -9.49 -12.02 -9.24
C TYR A 104 -8.51 -12.83 -8.39
N ALA A 105 -8.79 -12.99 -7.10
CA ALA A 105 -7.96 -13.75 -6.18
C ALA A 105 -7.74 -15.20 -6.66
N LEU A 106 -8.79 -15.89 -7.13
CA LEU A 106 -8.72 -17.27 -7.63
C LEU A 106 -7.82 -17.45 -8.86
N HIS A 107 -7.64 -16.40 -9.66
CA HIS A 107 -6.86 -16.47 -10.89
C HIS A 107 -5.43 -15.93 -10.74
N ILE A 108 -5.22 -14.95 -9.87
CA ILE A 108 -3.95 -14.23 -9.74
C ILE A 108 -3.06 -14.84 -8.65
N ILE A 109 -3.60 -15.01 -7.44
CA ILE A 109 -2.84 -15.49 -6.26
C ILE A 109 -2.12 -16.81 -6.53
N PRO A 110 -2.74 -17.83 -7.15
CA PRO A 110 -2.06 -19.10 -7.38
C PRO A 110 -0.81 -18.96 -8.25
N ARG A 111 -0.87 -18.04 -9.23
CA ARG A 111 0.24 -17.78 -10.15
C ARG A 111 1.35 -17.00 -9.45
N LEU A 112 1.01 -16.02 -8.61
CA LEU A 112 1.96 -15.28 -7.79
C LEU A 112 2.70 -16.21 -6.81
N ILE A 113 1.96 -17.07 -6.08
CA ILE A 113 2.57 -18.04 -5.16
C ILE A 113 3.49 -19.00 -5.91
N ALA A 114 3.05 -19.55 -7.05
CA ALA A 114 3.89 -20.45 -7.84
C ALA A 114 5.17 -19.77 -8.36
N LEU A 115 5.09 -18.50 -8.77
CA LEU A 115 6.26 -17.71 -9.18
C LEU A 115 7.19 -17.44 -8.01
N ASP A 116 6.66 -17.07 -6.85
CA ASP A 116 7.46 -16.78 -5.66
C ASP A 116 8.23 -18.03 -5.19
N ILE A 117 7.57 -19.19 -5.14
CA ILE A 117 8.25 -20.46 -4.84
C ILE A 117 9.35 -20.72 -5.88
N TYR A 118 9.06 -20.57 -7.17
CA TYR A 118 10.02 -20.86 -8.24
C TYR A 118 11.25 -19.95 -8.22
N LYS A 119 11.08 -18.65 -7.91
CA LYS A 119 12.18 -17.69 -7.86
C LYS A 119 12.99 -17.72 -6.56
N THR A 120 12.35 -18.13 -5.46
CA THR A 120 12.98 -18.13 -4.13
C THR A 120 13.64 -19.45 -3.79
N TYR A 121 13.05 -20.57 -4.19
CA TYR A 121 13.53 -21.88 -3.78
C TYR A 121 14.87 -22.22 -4.47
N LYS A 122 15.79 -22.77 -3.68
CA LYS A 122 17.13 -23.23 -4.09
C LYS A 122 17.33 -24.66 -3.58
N ASP A 123 17.70 -25.57 -4.49
CA ASP A 123 17.76 -27.02 -4.20
C ASP A 123 18.82 -27.38 -3.15
N GLU A 124 19.83 -26.53 -3.00
CA GLU A 124 20.91 -26.71 -2.03
C GLU A 124 20.40 -26.62 -0.58
N ASN A 125 19.29 -25.90 -0.34
CA ASN A 125 18.79 -25.65 1.00
C ASN A 125 17.50 -26.41 1.34
N LYS A 126 17.70 -27.54 2.03
CA LYS A 126 16.60 -28.39 2.53
C LYS A 126 15.88 -27.81 3.76
N ASN A 127 16.44 -26.79 4.40
CA ASN A 127 15.86 -26.15 5.59
C ASN A 127 14.97 -24.95 5.26
N CYS A 128 14.97 -24.47 4.02
CA CYS A 128 14.15 -23.31 3.65
C CYS A 128 12.65 -23.62 3.75
N PHE A 129 11.84 -22.59 3.99
CA PHE A 129 10.38 -22.70 4.11
C PHE A 129 9.74 -23.39 2.89
N TYR A 130 10.25 -23.11 1.69
CA TYR A 130 9.70 -23.64 0.44
C TYR A 130 10.09 -25.10 0.14
N HIS A 131 11.07 -25.69 0.81
CA HIS A 131 11.58 -27.03 0.48
C HIS A 131 10.48 -28.10 0.44
N HIS A 132 9.70 -28.22 1.52
CA HIS A 132 8.63 -29.21 1.57
C HIS A 132 7.42 -28.85 0.69
N ILE A 133 7.21 -27.57 0.41
CA ILE A 133 6.17 -27.12 -0.53
C ILE A 133 6.56 -27.55 -1.94
N HIS A 134 7.79 -27.27 -2.37
CA HIS A 134 8.35 -27.72 -3.65
C HIS A 134 8.17 -29.23 -3.81
N GLN A 135 8.67 -30.02 -2.85
CA GLN A 135 8.58 -31.48 -2.93
C GLN A 135 7.15 -31.99 -2.97
N PHE A 136 6.24 -31.38 -2.21
CA PHE A 136 4.82 -31.74 -2.19
C PHE A 136 4.14 -31.47 -3.52
N LEU A 137 4.35 -30.28 -4.11
CA LEU A 137 3.71 -29.88 -5.37
C LEU A 137 4.10 -30.78 -6.55
N LEU A 138 5.28 -31.39 -6.51
CA LEU A 138 5.77 -32.34 -7.52
C LEU A 138 5.26 -33.79 -7.34
N LYS A 139 4.56 -34.13 -6.24
CA LYS A 139 4.04 -35.50 -6.05
C LYS A 139 2.81 -35.79 -6.92
N ASP A 140 2.73 -36.99 -7.48
CA ASP A 140 1.59 -37.43 -8.31
C ASP A 140 0.24 -37.41 -7.58
N TYR A 141 0.26 -37.57 -6.26
CA TYR A 141 -0.93 -37.50 -5.42
C TYR A 141 -1.29 -36.08 -4.96
N CYS A 142 -0.43 -35.08 -5.20
CA CYS A 142 -0.82 -33.68 -5.05
C CYS A 142 -1.86 -33.34 -6.12
N PRO A 143 -3.00 -32.74 -5.75
CA PRO A 143 -3.98 -32.26 -6.70
C PRO A 143 -3.33 -31.38 -7.78
N CYS A 144 -3.61 -31.67 -9.04
CA CYS A 144 -3.28 -30.82 -10.18
C CYS A 144 -4.57 -30.59 -10.97
N TRP A 145 -4.79 -29.36 -11.43
CA TRP A 145 -6.00 -29.00 -12.18
C TRP A 145 -6.24 -29.92 -13.39
N GLN A 146 -5.18 -30.36 -14.09
CA GLN A 146 -5.30 -31.27 -15.23
C GLN A 146 -5.93 -32.63 -14.87
N ASP A 147 -5.66 -33.14 -13.65
CA ASP A 147 -6.09 -34.47 -13.23
C ASP A 147 -7.48 -34.48 -12.58
N LYS A 148 -8.11 -33.31 -12.39
CA LYS A 148 -9.36 -33.11 -11.60
C LYS A 148 -9.33 -33.72 -10.18
N LYS A 149 -8.15 -34.13 -9.68
CA LYS A 149 -7.94 -34.65 -8.32
C LYS A 149 -8.36 -33.58 -7.32
N LYS A 150 -9.19 -33.96 -6.35
CA LYS A 150 -9.58 -33.14 -5.19
C LYS A 150 -8.85 -33.64 -3.94
N GLY A 151 -8.77 -32.80 -2.91
CA GLY A 151 -8.27 -33.21 -1.59
C GLY A 151 -6.84 -32.79 -1.26
N GLY A 152 -6.55 -31.48 -1.28
CA GLY A 152 -5.26 -30.95 -0.82
C GLY A 152 -4.92 -31.39 0.62
N LEU A 153 -5.92 -31.44 1.51
CA LEU A 153 -5.78 -31.91 2.89
C LEU A 153 -5.30 -33.36 2.96
N SER A 154 -5.96 -34.29 2.27
CA SER A 154 -5.58 -35.71 2.23
C SER A 154 -4.22 -35.92 1.57
N ALA A 155 -3.88 -35.12 0.57
CA ALA A 155 -2.56 -35.17 -0.06
C ALA A 155 -1.45 -34.72 0.90
N VAL A 156 -1.66 -33.66 1.69
CA VAL A 156 -0.72 -33.23 2.73
C VAL A 156 -0.57 -34.29 3.82
N GLN A 157 -1.67 -34.91 4.27
CA GLN A 157 -1.62 -36.02 5.21
C GLN A 157 -0.76 -37.17 4.67
N LYS A 158 -0.96 -37.54 3.39
CA LYS A 158 -0.18 -38.58 2.72
C LYS A 158 1.30 -38.21 2.64
N TYR A 159 1.62 -36.95 2.34
CA TYR A 159 3.00 -36.45 2.32
C TYR A 159 3.67 -36.58 3.69
N LEU A 160 3.05 -36.04 4.74
CA LEU A 160 3.59 -36.07 6.10
C LEU A 160 3.72 -37.52 6.63
N LYS A 161 2.72 -38.38 6.38
CA LYS A 161 2.81 -39.81 6.72
C LYS A 161 3.93 -40.51 5.98
N SER A 162 4.15 -40.18 4.70
CA SER A 162 5.24 -40.76 3.91
C SER A 162 6.61 -40.31 4.41
N LEU A 163 6.73 -39.06 4.87
CA LEU A 163 7.96 -38.52 5.44
C LEU A 163 8.30 -39.20 6.75
N ALA A 164 7.31 -39.37 7.64
CA ALA A 164 7.47 -40.08 8.91
C ALA A 164 7.86 -41.56 8.72
N ARG A 165 7.22 -42.26 7.77
CA ARG A 165 7.47 -43.69 7.51
C ARG A 165 8.80 -44.00 6.83
N LYS A 166 9.46 -43.01 6.23
CA LYS A 166 10.80 -43.20 5.63
C LYS A 166 11.91 -43.34 6.66
N GLN A 167 11.65 -42.96 7.92
CA GLN A 167 12.63 -42.89 8.99
C GLN A 167 12.70 -44.20 9.81
N LYS A 168 12.73 -45.37 9.15
CA LYS A 168 12.65 -46.68 9.83
C LYS A 168 13.83 -46.89 10.79
N PHE A 169 13.54 -46.97 12.08
CA PHE A 169 14.38 -47.43 13.18
C PHE A 169 13.62 -48.53 13.99
N SER A 170 13.50 -49.74 13.41
CA SER A 170 12.92 -50.96 14.01
C SER A 170 11.38 -51.14 13.98
N HIS A 171 10.92 -52.36 14.30
CA HIS A 171 9.51 -52.79 14.18
C HIS A 171 8.56 -52.15 15.21
N THR A 172 9.06 -51.50 16.27
CA THR A 172 8.28 -50.78 17.31
C THR A 172 8.01 -49.30 16.98
N ASP A 173 8.51 -48.79 15.84
CA ASP A 173 8.37 -47.39 15.40
C ASP A 173 6.93 -46.89 15.25
N SER A 174 6.00 -47.81 14.95
CA SER A 174 4.59 -47.45 14.73
C SER A 174 3.94 -46.90 16.00
N GLU A 175 4.31 -47.43 17.18
CA GLU A 175 3.74 -47.01 18.46
C GLU A 175 4.40 -45.72 18.95
N ASN A 176 5.73 -45.62 18.82
CA ASN A 176 6.49 -44.43 19.23
C ASN A 176 6.13 -43.17 18.42
N LEU A 177 5.69 -43.33 17.17
CA LEU A 177 5.20 -42.24 16.32
C LEU A 177 3.67 -42.03 16.38
N ALA A 178 2.94 -42.81 17.18
CA ALA A 178 1.49 -42.68 17.29
C ALA A 178 1.00 -41.26 17.68
N PRO A 179 1.65 -40.54 18.63
CA PRO A 179 1.28 -39.16 18.94
C PRO A 179 1.34 -38.24 17.72
N LEU A 180 2.37 -38.38 16.89
CA LEU A 180 2.56 -37.63 15.66
C LEU A 180 1.49 -37.96 14.61
N PHE A 181 1.22 -39.25 14.36
CA PHE A 181 0.21 -39.67 13.38
C PHE A 181 -1.19 -39.18 13.75
N LYS A 182 -1.54 -39.16 15.04
CA LYS A 182 -2.81 -38.62 15.53
C LYS A 182 -2.99 -37.15 15.17
N VAL A 183 -1.94 -36.33 15.26
CA VAL A 183 -2.01 -34.91 14.86
C VAL A 183 -2.14 -34.76 13.35
N ILE A 184 -1.41 -35.57 12.57
CA ILE A 184 -1.51 -35.55 11.11
C ILE A 184 -2.93 -35.93 10.64
N GLU A 185 -3.56 -36.93 11.26
CA GLU A 185 -4.93 -37.37 10.95
C GLU A 185 -6.01 -36.34 11.31
N ASN A 186 -5.67 -35.40 12.20
CA ASN A 186 -6.54 -34.28 12.57
C ASN A 186 -6.45 -33.08 11.62
N ILE A 187 -5.67 -33.16 10.53
CA ILE A 187 -5.69 -32.20 9.42
C ILE A 187 -7.00 -32.39 8.64
N ARG A 188 -8.05 -31.65 8.99
CA ARG A 188 -9.42 -31.81 8.45
C ARG A 188 -10.01 -30.47 8.01
N PRO A 189 -11.08 -30.46 7.17
CA PRO A 189 -11.83 -29.26 6.86
C PRO A 189 -12.31 -28.58 8.16
N GLY A 190 -12.19 -27.25 8.24
CA GLY A 190 -12.60 -26.47 9.42
C GLY A 190 -11.60 -26.41 10.59
N ASN A 191 -10.58 -27.26 10.63
CA ASN A 191 -9.55 -27.22 11.68
C ASN A 191 -8.32 -26.44 11.22
N THR A 192 -8.11 -25.22 11.75
CA THR A 192 -6.92 -24.39 11.48
C THR A 192 -5.79 -24.80 12.42
N GLN A 193 -4.72 -25.38 11.88
CA GLN A 193 -3.54 -25.75 12.65
C GLN A 193 -2.59 -24.56 12.81
N LYS A 194 -1.93 -24.49 13.97
CA LYS A 194 -0.93 -23.46 14.31
C LYS A 194 0.49 -24.00 14.11
N LYS A 195 1.48 -23.11 14.01
CA LYS A 195 2.91 -23.45 13.95
C LYS A 195 3.34 -24.41 15.08
N SER A 196 2.82 -24.24 16.29
CA SER A 196 3.18 -25.05 17.47
C SER A 196 2.40 -26.37 17.61
N THR A 197 1.54 -26.74 16.65
CA THR A 197 0.61 -27.88 16.82
C THR A 197 1.35 -29.22 17.05
N LEU A 198 2.55 -29.38 16.49
CA LEU A 198 3.34 -30.60 16.63
C LEU A 198 4.31 -30.62 17.81
N GLU A 199 4.49 -29.52 18.56
CA GLU A 199 5.58 -29.41 19.53
C GLU A 199 5.47 -30.43 20.67
N ALA A 200 4.28 -30.57 21.25
CA ALA A 200 4.04 -31.56 22.30
C ALA A 200 4.23 -32.99 21.78
N SER A 201 3.67 -33.32 20.61
CA SER A 201 3.77 -34.66 20.04
C SER A 201 5.20 -35.06 19.67
N ILE A 202 6.02 -34.10 19.21
CA ILE A 202 7.46 -34.34 18.95
C ILE A 202 8.19 -34.62 20.26
N ILE A 203 7.93 -33.87 21.32
CA ILE A 203 8.53 -34.11 22.65
C ILE A 203 8.15 -35.51 23.16
N ASP A 204 6.89 -35.90 23.02
CA ASP A 204 6.41 -37.22 23.42
C ASP A 204 7.10 -38.34 22.62
N CYS A 205 7.26 -38.16 21.30
CA CYS A 205 8.02 -39.10 20.47
C CYS A 205 9.49 -39.19 20.93
N ILE A 206 10.17 -38.06 21.18
CA ILE A 206 11.58 -38.06 21.63
C ILE A 206 11.72 -38.81 22.95
N LYS A 207 10.80 -38.60 23.91
CA LYS A 207 10.79 -39.34 25.19
C LYS A 207 10.59 -40.83 25.00
N ALA A 208 9.73 -41.24 24.07
CA ALA A 208 9.50 -42.64 23.76
C ALA A 208 10.79 -43.30 23.23
N TYR A 209 11.56 -42.61 22.39
CA TYR A 209 12.82 -43.14 21.85
C TYR A 209 13.99 -43.10 22.86
N SER A 210 14.04 -42.15 23.79
CA SER A 210 15.19 -41.99 24.70
C SER A 210 15.45 -43.17 25.64
N GLY A 211 14.46 -44.04 25.85
CA GLY A 211 14.60 -45.26 26.65
C GLY A 211 14.89 -46.53 25.83
N ILE A 212 14.99 -46.41 24.50
CA ILE A 212 14.98 -47.56 23.56
C ILE A 212 16.23 -47.58 22.66
N VAL A 213 16.78 -46.41 22.32
CA VAL A 213 17.89 -46.27 21.36
C VAL A 213 19.11 -45.58 21.97
N ASP A 214 20.28 -45.79 21.38
CA ASP A 214 21.52 -45.09 21.73
C ASP A 214 21.47 -43.60 21.37
N ASP A 215 22.43 -42.82 21.88
CA ASP A 215 22.46 -41.36 21.72
C ASP A 215 22.63 -40.91 20.26
N ASP A 216 23.38 -41.64 19.44
CA ASP A 216 23.60 -41.30 18.02
C ASP A 216 22.32 -41.55 17.20
N THR A 217 21.64 -42.66 17.47
CA THR A 217 20.33 -42.96 16.90
C THR A 217 19.29 -41.95 17.38
N LEU A 218 19.30 -41.56 18.66
CA LEU A 218 18.39 -40.57 19.22
C LEU A 218 18.58 -39.19 18.57
N ASN A 219 19.82 -38.79 18.29
CA ASN A 219 20.11 -37.57 17.55
C ASN A 219 19.59 -37.64 16.10
N SER A 220 19.70 -38.78 15.43
CA SER A 220 19.13 -39.00 14.09
C SER A 220 17.60 -38.91 14.09
N VAL A 221 16.93 -39.43 15.13
CA VAL A 221 15.49 -39.28 15.35
C VAL A 221 15.10 -37.82 15.56
N ARG A 222 15.87 -37.06 16.36
CA ARG A 222 15.61 -35.62 16.59
C ARG A 222 15.67 -34.82 15.29
N VAL A 223 16.70 -35.02 14.46
CA VAL A 223 16.83 -34.35 13.16
C VAL A 223 15.65 -34.70 12.25
N SER A 224 15.23 -35.97 12.25
CA SER A 224 14.09 -36.45 11.46
C SER A 224 12.76 -35.84 11.89
N LEU A 225 12.51 -35.77 13.20
CA LEU A 225 11.32 -35.15 13.76
C LEU A 225 11.30 -33.63 13.52
N ASP A 226 12.45 -32.96 13.57
CA ASP A 226 12.58 -31.54 13.19
C ASP A 226 12.25 -31.32 11.70
N ASN A 227 12.71 -32.21 10.82
CA ASN A 227 12.36 -32.17 9.40
C ASN A 227 10.83 -32.33 9.18
N ILE A 228 10.17 -33.21 9.94
CA ILE A 228 8.71 -33.36 9.89
C ILE A 228 8.01 -32.11 10.45
N LYS A 229 8.57 -31.48 11.50
CA LYS A 229 8.08 -30.20 12.06
C LYS A 229 8.10 -29.11 11.00
N LYS A 230 9.22 -28.97 10.28
CA LYS A 230 9.39 -28.03 9.17
C LYS A 230 8.39 -28.29 8.04
N ALA A 231 8.27 -29.54 7.60
CA ALA A 231 7.29 -29.95 6.60
C ALA A 231 5.85 -29.61 6.99
N HIS A 232 5.48 -29.93 8.22
CA HIS A 232 4.16 -29.65 8.76
C HIS A 232 3.88 -28.15 8.80
N TYR A 233 4.83 -27.34 9.26
CA TYR A 233 4.68 -25.88 9.29
C TYR A 233 4.43 -25.31 7.90
N SER A 234 5.32 -25.59 6.93
CA SER A 234 5.19 -25.05 5.57
C SER A 234 3.89 -25.48 4.88
N LEU A 235 3.52 -26.75 5.00
CA LEU A 235 2.28 -27.25 4.42
C LEU A 235 1.03 -26.76 5.17
N THR A 236 1.12 -26.46 6.46
CA THR A 236 0.03 -25.84 7.22
C THR A 236 -0.24 -24.42 6.73
N VAL A 237 0.79 -23.64 6.44
CA VAL A 237 0.65 -22.30 5.84
C VAL A 237 -0.04 -22.41 4.47
N LEU A 238 0.40 -23.33 3.61
CA LEU A 238 -0.24 -23.58 2.31
C LEU A 238 -1.72 -24.00 2.46
N LEU A 239 -2.03 -24.87 3.42
CA LEU A 239 -3.41 -25.28 3.71
C LEU A 239 -4.27 -24.14 4.28
N ASN A 240 -3.69 -23.17 4.99
CA ASN A 240 -4.42 -21.99 5.46
C ASN A 240 -4.89 -21.14 4.27
N VAL A 241 -4.10 -21.07 3.19
CA VAL A 241 -4.53 -20.46 1.92
C VAL A 241 -5.65 -21.29 1.30
N GLU A 242 -5.49 -22.60 1.17
CA GLU A 242 -6.49 -23.53 0.60
C GLU A 242 -7.87 -23.41 1.28
N ARG A 243 -7.90 -23.24 2.61
CA ARG A 243 -9.14 -23.09 3.38
C ARG A 243 -9.91 -21.80 3.04
N LYS A 244 -9.21 -20.75 2.60
CA LYS A 244 -9.82 -19.47 2.18
C LYS A 244 -10.15 -19.47 0.70
N LEU A 245 -9.25 -20.01 -0.11
CA LEU A 245 -9.33 -20.06 -1.55
C LEU A 245 -8.85 -21.44 -2.01
N PRO A 246 -9.69 -22.27 -2.67
CA PRO A 246 -9.28 -23.60 -3.13
C PRO A 246 -8.34 -23.48 -4.33
N VAL A 247 -7.03 -23.45 -4.08
CA VAL A 247 -6.02 -23.04 -5.08
C VAL A 247 -4.83 -23.98 -5.20
N ILE A 248 -4.63 -24.95 -4.32
CA ILE A 248 -3.47 -25.86 -4.36
C ILE A 248 -3.35 -26.56 -5.71
N ASN A 249 -4.47 -26.98 -6.30
CA ASN A 249 -4.49 -27.60 -7.63
C ASN A 249 -4.06 -26.66 -8.77
N ILE A 250 -4.33 -25.35 -8.64
CA ILE A 250 -3.93 -24.32 -9.60
C ILE A 250 -2.44 -23.95 -9.37
N ILE A 251 -2.01 -23.80 -8.12
CA ILE A 251 -0.60 -23.57 -7.76
C ILE A 251 0.27 -24.71 -8.31
N SER A 252 -0.11 -25.96 -8.05
CA SER A 252 0.62 -27.16 -8.51
C SER A 252 0.77 -27.17 -10.03
N ARG A 253 -0.27 -26.82 -10.78
CA ARG A 253 -0.21 -26.72 -12.25
C ARG A 253 0.82 -25.69 -12.71
N TYR A 254 0.75 -24.46 -12.20
CA TYR A 254 1.70 -23.41 -12.62
C TYR A 254 3.12 -23.76 -12.21
N TYR A 255 3.30 -24.24 -10.99
CA TYR A 255 4.61 -24.57 -10.44
C TYR A 255 5.30 -25.69 -11.24
N ARG A 256 4.61 -26.80 -11.52
CA ARG A 256 5.15 -27.89 -12.36
C ARG A 256 5.58 -27.37 -13.73
N ASN A 257 4.73 -26.56 -14.36
CA ASN A 257 5.08 -25.96 -15.66
C ASN A 257 6.34 -25.08 -15.59
N TYR A 258 6.54 -24.31 -14.53
CA TYR A 258 7.77 -23.51 -14.37
C TYR A 258 9.01 -24.36 -14.14
N VAL A 259 8.89 -25.46 -13.39
CA VAL A 259 9.99 -26.42 -13.19
C VAL A 259 10.33 -27.13 -14.50
N ASP A 260 9.33 -27.63 -15.22
CA ASP A 260 9.53 -28.45 -16.42
C ASP A 260 9.95 -27.63 -17.65
N ASN A 261 9.40 -26.41 -17.81
CA ASN A 261 9.53 -25.63 -19.04
C ASN A 261 10.09 -24.21 -18.84
N GLY A 262 10.40 -23.82 -17.60
CA GLY A 262 10.72 -22.43 -17.27
C GLY A 262 9.54 -21.46 -17.46
N ILE A 263 9.83 -20.17 -17.36
CA ILE A 263 8.85 -19.10 -17.61
C ILE A 263 8.90 -18.74 -19.10
N LYS A 264 7.88 -19.18 -19.87
CA LYS A 264 7.81 -18.89 -21.30
C LYS A 264 7.68 -17.37 -21.56
N PRO A 265 8.44 -16.80 -22.50
CA PRO A 265 8.37 -15.37 -22.82
C PRO A 265 7.01 -14.99 -23.42
N GLY A 266 6.65 -13.70 -23.33
CA GLY A 266 5.45 -13.13 -23.96
C GLY A 266 4.11 -13.52 -23.31
N ASN A 267 4.12 -14.24 -22.18
CA ASN A 267 2.90 -14.54 -21.43
C ASN A 267 2.80 -13.72 -20.13
N ILE A 268 1.63 -13.78 -19.50
CA ILE A 268 1.35 -13.11 -18.22
C ILE A 268 2.29 -13.53 -17.07
N SER A 269 2.80 -14.76 -17.05
CA SER A 269 3.78 -15.20 -16.05
C SER A 269 5.13 -14.50 -16.25
N ALA A 270 5.57 -14.29 -17.50
CA ALA A 270 6.76 -13.52 -17.81
C ALA A 270 6.60 -12.05 -17.42
N MET A 271 5.43 -11.45 -17.69
CA MET A 271 5.16 -10.05 -17.28
C MET A 271 5.16 -9.90 -15.74
N LEU A 272 4.54 -10.84 -15.02
CA LEU A 272 4.58 -10.85 -13.56
C LEU A 272 6.00 -11.07 -13.02
N CYS A 273 6.78 -11.93 -13.69
CA CYS A 273 8.17 -12.19 -13.33
C CYS A 273 9.05 -10.94 -13.48
N ARG A 274 8.97 -10.27 -14.65
CA ARG A 274 9.66 -9.01 -14.95
C ARG A 274 9.24 -7.91 -13.98
N LEU A 275 7.95 -7.77 -13.68
CA LEU A 275 7.46 -6.79 -12.72
C LEU A 275 8.06 -6.99 -11.32
N LEU A 276 8.06 -8.24 -10.83
CA LEU A 276 8.31 -8.53 -9.41
C LEU A 276 9.77 -8.84 -9.10
N TYR A 277 10.43 -9.68 -9.91
CA TYR A 277 11.73 -10.28 -9.57
C TYR A 277 12.86 -9.86 -10.52
N GLU A 278 12.54 -9.44 -11.74
CA GLU A 278 13.52 -9.11 -12.79
C GLU A 278 13.21 -7.76 -13.46
N PRO A 279 13.07 -6.65 -12.70
CA PRO A 279 12.79 -5.34 -13.28
C PRO A 279 14.02 -4.81 -14.04
N GLU A 280 13.82 -4.35 -15.28
CA GLU A 280 14.86 -3.68 -16.05
C GLU A 280 14.90 -2.17 -15.72
N PRO A 281 16.04 -1.46 -15.88
CA PRO A 281 16.13 -0.02 -15.61
C PRO A 281 15.07 0.83 -16.34
N HIS A 282 14.72 0.45 -17.56
CA HIS A 282 13.69 1.13 -18.36
C HIS A 282 12.25 0.83 -17.90
N ASP A 283 12.04 -0.24 -17.12
CA ASP A 283 10.72 -0.59 -16.59
C ASP A 283 10.26 0.38 -15.50
N PHE A 284 11.18 1.11 -14.86
CA PHE A 284 10.83 2.12 -13.86
C PHE A 284 9.97 3.24 -14.48
N ILE A 285 10.28 3.63 -15.72
CA ILE A 285 9.55 4.65 -16.48
C ILE A 285 8.18 4.12 -16.96
N HIS A 286 8.05 2.81 -17.13
CA HIS A 286 6.85 2.15 -17.68
C HIS A 286 6.10 1.28 -16.66
N HIS A 287 6.35 1.50 -15.37
CA HIS A 287 5.83 0.65 -14.29
C HIS A 287 4.30 0.59 -14.32
N ASP A 288 3.66 1.75 -14.49
CA ASP A 288 2.21 1.87 -14.55
C ASP A 288 1.63 1.14 -15.76
N THR A 289 2.29 1.25 -16.92
CA THR A 289 1.88 0.57 -18.16
C THR A 289 1.91 -0.95 -17.99
N MET A 290 2.94 -1.48 -17.33
CA MET A 290 3.06 -2.92 -17.08
C MET A 290 1.98 -3.42 -16.12
N ILE A 291 1.76 -2.72 -15.01
CA ILE A 291 0.71 -3.06 -14.04
C ILE A 291 -0.68 -2.99 -14.71
N ASN A 292 -0.95 -1.93 -15.47
CA ASN A 292 -2.22 -1.78 -16.18
C ASN A 292 -2.43 -2.92 -17.18
N SER A 293 -1.41 -3.30 -17.94
CA SER A 293 -1.47 -4.42 -18.90
C SER A 293 -1.75 -5.76 -18.21
N ILE A 294 -1.17 -5.99 -17.03
CA ILE A 294 -1.47 -7.18 -16.21
C ILE A 294 -2.93 -7.14 -15.72
N ALA A 295 -3.40 -5.97 -15.27
CA ALA A 295 -4.77 -5.79 -14.84
C ALA A 295 -5.78 -5.98 -16.00
N ASP A 296 -5.46 -5.50 -17.21
CA ASP A 296 -6.23 -5.73 -18.45
C ASP A 296 -6.38 -7.22 -18.73
N TYR A 297 -5.25 -7.94 -18.71
CA TYR A 297 -5.23 -9.38 -18.97
C TYR A 297 -6.20 -10.14 -18.05
N TYR A 298 -6.21 -9.81 -16.75
CA TYR A 298 -7.10 -10.48 -15.81
C TYR A 298 -8.53 -9.98 -15.92
N HIS A 299 -8.77 -8.70 -16.16
CA HIS A 299 -10.12 -8.17 -16.37
C HIS A 299 -10.82 -8.88 -17.54
N GLU A 300 -10.15 -8.95 -18.69
CA GLU A 300 -10.67 -9.58 -19.91
C GLU A 300 -11.00 -11.07 -19.72
N ARG A 301 -10.22 -11.79 -18.92
CA ARG A 301 -10.40 -13.24 -18.74
C ARG A 301 -11.34 -13.61 -17.59
N VAL A 302 -11.35 -12.81 -16.54
CA VAL A 302 -11.97 -13.18 -15.26
C VAL A 302 -13.31 -12.46 -15.07
N ILE A 303 -13.43 -11.23 -15.56
CA ILE A 303 -14.56 -10.34 -15.29
C ILE A 303 -15.43 -10.15 -16.53
N LYS A 304 -14.83 -9.81 -17.69
CA LYS A 304 -15.58 -9.56 -18.93
C LYS A 304 -16.62 -10.63 -19.31
N PRO A 305 -16.40 -11.94 -19.08
CA PRO A 305 -17.43 -12.96 -19.35
C PRO A 305 -18.72 -12.82 -18.52
N PHE A 306 -18.69 -12.01 -17.45
CA PHE A 306 -19.82 -11.71 -16.56
C PHE A 306 -20.20 -10.23 -16.58
N SER A 307 -19.60 -9.45 -17.48
CA SER A 307 -19.90 -8.03 -17.65
C SER A 307 -21.06 -7.83 -18.62
N LEU A 308 -21.82 -6.78 -18.40
CA LEU A 308 -22.82 -6.30 -19.34
C LEU A 308 -22.15 -5.65 -20.54
N ASN A 309 -22.82 -5.72 -21.69
CA ASN A 309 -22.36 -5.09 -22.92
C ASN A 309 -22.78 -3.62 -22.92
N ILE A 310 -21.94 -2.77 -22.33
CA ILE A 310 -22.14 -1.31 -22.32
C ILE A 310 -21.66 -0.72 -23.65
N ASN A 311 -22.38 0.27 -24.17
CA ASN A 311 -21.99 0.95 -25.40
C ASN A 311 -20.61 1.60 -25.27
N GLU A 312 -19.77 1.46 -26.30
CA GLU A 312 -18.44 2.04 -26.38
C GLU A 312 -18.45 3.57 -26.18
N GLU A 313 -19.44 4.29 -26.71
CA GLU A 313 -19.58 5.74 -26.49
C GLU A 313 -19.83 6.08 -25.00
N CYS A 314 -20.56 5.22 -24.29
CA CYS A 314 -20.77 5.34 -22.86
C CYS A 314 -19.48 5.04 -22.08
N LEU A 315 -18.73 4.01 -22.47
CA LEU A 315 -17.42 3.69 -21.87
C LEU A 315 -16.42 4.82 -22.04
N GLN A 316 -16.37 5.45 -23.22
CA GLN A 316 -15.57 6.64 -23.48
C GLN A 316 -15.97 7.81 -22.59
N SER A 317 -17.26 8.03 -22.39
CA SER A 317 -17.80 9.07 -21.50
C SER A 317 -17.42 8.83 -20.03
N ILE A 318 -17.45 7.57 -19.58
CA ILE A 318 -16.98 7.17 -18.25
C ILE A 318 -15.47 7.40 -18.09
N SER A 319 -14.67 7.05 -19.11
CA SER A 319 -13.24 7.34 -19.13
C SER A 319 -12.96 8.85 -19.09
N ALA A 320 -13.75 9.65 -19.80
CA ALA A 320 -13.67 11.11 -19.78
C ALA A 320 -13.94 11.67 -18.38
N LEU A 321 -15.01 11.23 -17.70
CA LEU A 321 -15.28 11.61 -16.30
C LEU A 321 -14.11 11.27 -15.37
N LYS A 322 -13.50 10.10 -15.53
CA LYS A 322 -12.31 9.71 -14.77
C LYS A 322 -11.14 10.69 -15.03
N ASN A 323 -10.88 11.00 -16.29
CA ASN A 323 -9.80 11.90 -16.70
C ASN A 323 -10.01 13.32 -16.18
N ILE A 324 -11.25 13.83 -16.20
CA ILE A 324 -11.61 15.16 -15.66
C ILE A 324 -11.13 15.34 -14.22
N ILE A 325 -11.36 14.32 -13.38
CA ILE A 325 -11.09 14.40 -11.95
C ILE A 325 -9.63 14.09 -11.61
N PHE A 326 -9.08 13.01 -12.17
CA PHE A 326 -7.80 12.49 -11.68
C PHE A 326 -6.58 12.97 -12.48
N ASN A 327 -6.75 13.44 -13.72
CA ASN A 327 -5.61 13.87 -14.54
C ASN A 327 -5.22 15.32 -14.25
N PHE A 328 -4.58 15.54 -13.10
CA PHE A 328 -4.17 16.87 -12.66
C PHE A 328 -2.97 17.46 -13.45
N ASN A 329 -2.39 16.71 -14.39
CA ASN A 329 -1.33 17.19 -15.29
C ASN A 329 -1.90 17.70 -16.62
N ASP A 330 -3.13 17.30 -16.97
CA ASP A 330 -3.82 17.78 -18.15
C ASP A 330 -4.34 19.20 -17.89
N LYS A 331 -4.19 20.05 -18.90
CA LYS A 331 -4.64 21.45 -18.89
C LYS A 331 -5.70 21.73 -19.95
N THR A 332 -6.16 20.69 -20.65
CA THR A 332 -7.18 20.80 -21.69
C THR A 332 -8.48 21.26 -21.06
N ILE A 333 -8.97 22.42 -21.54
CA ILE A 333 -10.26 23.01 -21.18
C ILE A 333 -11.39 22.19 -21.78
N ILE A 334 -12.48 22.05 -21.04
CA ILE A 334 -13.64 21.26 -21.39
C ILE A 334 -14.83 22.20 -21.46
N SER A 335 -15.41 22.31 -22.64
CA SER A 335 -16.56 23.18 -22.87
C SER A 335 -17.86 22.60 -22.30
N GLU A 336 -18.84 23.46 -22.06
CA GLU A 336 -20.19 23.06 -21.67
C GLU A 336 -20.81 22.07 -22.66
N ALA A 337 -20.54 22.24 -23.96
CA ALA A 337 -21.00 21.32 -25.01
C ALA A 337 -20.40 19.91 -24.84
N GLN A 338 -19.12 19.81 -24.45
CA GLN A 338 -18.48 18.52 -24.17
C GLN A 338 -19.04 17.86 -22.91
N LEU A 339 -19.29 18.63 -21.85
CA LEU A 339 -19.96 18.10 -20.65
C LEU A 339 -21.39 17.64 -20.96
N THR A 340 -22.11 18.38 -21.80
CA THR A 340 -23.46 18.01 -22.25
C THR A 340 -23.45 16.73 -23.08
N ASP A 341 -22.48 16.57 -23.99
CA ASP A 341 -22.30 15.37 -24.80
C ASP A 341 -22.06 14.12 -23.94
N ILE A 342 -21.21 14.22 -22.90
CA ILE A 342 -21.02 13.16 -21.89
C ILE A 342 -22.37 12.78 -21.26
N ALA A 343 -23.16 13.77 -20.82
CA ALA A 343 -24.47 13.52 -20.20
C ALA A 343 -25.42 12.78 -21.12
N VAL A 344 -25.49 13.19 -22.39
CA VAL A 344 -26.35 12.60 -23.41
C VAL A 344 -25.96 11.14 -23.67
N LYS A 345 -24.66 10.86 -23.83
CA LYS A 345 -24.15 9.50 -24.05
C LYS A 345 -24.44 8.57 -22.86
N LEU A 346 -24.24 9.05 -21.63
CA LEU A 346 -24.57 8.28 -20.42
C LEU A 346 -26.07 7.98 -20.30
N LYS A 347 -26.95 8.95 -20.61
CA LYS A 347 -28.41 8.79 -20.51
C LYS A 347 -29.00 7.88 -21.57
N LYS A 348 -28.32 7.70 -22.72
CA LYS A 348 -28.74 6.82 -23.81
C LYS A 348 -28.53 5.34 -23.49
N GLU A 349 -27.67 5.00 -22.52
CA GLU A 349 -27.35 3.61 -22.19
C GLU A 349 -28.57 2.88 -21.59
N PRO A 350 -29.01 1.74 -22.16
CA PRO A 350 -30.15 0.97 -21.66
C PRO A 350 -29.98 0.45 -20.22
N HIS A 351 -28.74 0.14 -19.80
CA HIS A 351 -28.42 -0.39 -18.48
C HIS A 351 -28.40 0.67 -17.37
N LYS A 352 -29.47 1.49 -17.27
CA LYS A 352 -29.56 2.69 -16.43
C LYS A 352 -29.10 2.50 -14.97
N GLN A 353 -29.45 1.38 -14.34
CA GLN A 353 -29.10 1.13 -12.94
C GLN A 353 -27.58 1.12 -12.68
N PHE A 354 -26.77 0.67 -13.64
CA PHE A 354 -25.31 0.60 -13.50
C PHE A 354 -24.61 1.90 -13.91
N ILE A 355 -25.29 2.73 -14.72
CA ILE A 355 -24.77 4.02 -15.20
C ILE A 355 -25.18 5.17 -14.30
N GLN A 356 -26.27 5.02 -13.53
CA GLN A 356 -26.78 6.05 -12.64
C GLN A 356 -25.70 6.67 -11.74
N PRO A 357 -24.79 5.91 -11.10
CA PRO A 357 -23.73 6.49 -10.29
C PRO A 357 -22.77 7.42 -11.08
N TYR A 358 -22.53 7.13 -12.35
CA TYR A 358 -21.72 7.98 -13.23
C TYR A 358 -22.47 9.25 -13.67
N ILE A 359 -23.78 9.15 -13.87
CA ILE A 359 -24.65 10.33 -14.09
C ILE A 359 -24.65 11.22 -12.84
N GLU A 360 -24.68 10.63 -11.64
CA GLU A 360 -24.62 11.40 -10.40
C GLU A 360 -23.27 12.13 -10.24
N LEU A 361 -22.17 11.49 -10.64
CA LEU A 361 -20.85 12.13 -10.68
C LEU A 361 -20.81 13.28 -11.70
N TRP A 362 -21.31 13.04 -12.92
CA TRP A 362 -21.42 14.08 -13.94
C TRP A 362 -22.20 15.30 -13.44
N LYS A 363 -23.35 15.09 -12.79
CA LYS A 363 -24.15 16.19 -12.21
C LYS A 363 -23.36 17.01 -11.18
N VAL A 364 -22.53 16.38 -10.36
CA VAL A 364 -21.68 17.10 -9.39
C VAL A 364 -20.65 17.97 -10.13
N ILE A 365 -20.04 17.44 -11.18
CA ILE A 365 -19.10 18.19 -12.03
C ILE A 365 -19.81 19.38 -12.71
N ASP A 366 -21.01 19.16 -13.25
CA ASP A 366 -21.84 20.19 -13.90
C ASP A 366 -22.28 21.31 -12.95
N LEU A 367 -22.60 20.99 -11.69
CA LEU A 367 -22.86 22.01 -10.66
C LEU A 367 -21.61 22.84 -10.38
N ILE A 368 -20.44 22.20 -10.28
CA ILE A 368 -19.17 22.89 -10.03
C ILE A 368 -18.79 23.79 -11.22
N SER A 369 -18.99 23.36 -12.46
CA SER A 369 -18.67 24.19 -13.63
C SER A 369 -19.48 25.50 -13.66
N LYS A 370 -20.71 25.46 -13.13
CA LYS A 370 -21.65 26.60 -13.04
C LYS A 370 -21.46 27.46 -11.79
N GLY A 371 -20.50 27.15 -10.93
CA GLY A 371 -20.26 27.87 -9.68
C GLY A 371 -21.16 27.45 -8.51
N GLU A 372 -22.05 26.47 -8.68
CA GLU A 372 -23.01 25.99 -7.66
C GLU A 372 -22.36 25.02 -6.65
N THR A 373 -21.25 25.44 -6.05
CA THR A 373 -20.38 24.57 -5.23
C THR A 373 -21.00 24.13 -3.91
N GLU A 374 -21.90 24.91 -3.29
CA GLU A 374 -22.65 24.48 -2.11
C GLU A 374 -23.61 23.32 -2.42
N GLU A 375 -24.35 23.39 -3.53
CA GLU A 375 -25.25 22.30 -3.94
C GLU A 375 -24.46 21.04 -4.30
N ALA A 376 -23.33 21.20 -5.00
CA ALA A 376 -22.40 20.10 -5.25
C ALA A 376 -21.92 19.45 -3.94
N PHE A 377 -21.61 20.26 -2.92
CA PHE A 377 -21.14 19.75 -1.63
C PHE A 377 -22.21 18.95 -0.89
N GLU A 378 -23.44 19.46 -0.82
CA GLU A 378 -24.56 18.74 -0.19
C GLU A 378 -24.87 17.44 -0.93
N LYS A 379 -24.82 17.46 -2.27
CA LYS A 379 -25.04 16.27 -3.09
C LYS A 379 -24.00 15.19 -2.80
N VAL A 380 -22.71 15.54 -2.75
CA VAL A 380 -21.64 14.59 -2.47
C VAL A 380 -21.74 14.00 -1.04
N LYS A 381 -22.19 14.77 -0.05
CA LYS A 381 -22.41 14.26 1.33
C LYS A 381 -23.45 13.13 1.40
N THR A 382 -24.45 13.15 0.53
CA THR A 382 -25.55 12.17 0.54
C THR A 382 -25.20 10.86 -0.17
N ILE A 383 -24.09 10.79 -0.90
CA ILE A 383 -23.69 9.59 -1.65
C ILE A 383 -23.23 8.50 -0.67
N SER A 384 -23.94 7.37 -0.68
CA SER A 384 -23.53 6.16 0.01
C SER A 384 -22.41 5.46 -0.76
N LEU A 385 -21.20 5.45 -0.18
CA LEU A 385 -20.03 4.82 -0.81
C LEU A 385 -20.15 3.31 -0.94
N ASP A 386 -20.92 2.67 -0.05
CA ASP A 386 -21.13 1.22 -0.05
C ASP A 386 -22.05 0.76 -1.19
N ASP A 387 -22.89 1.66 -1.71
CA ASP A 387 -23.81 1.41 -2.82
C ASP A 387 -23.17 1.67 -4.20
N LEU A 388 -21.94 2.20 -4.23
CA LEU A 388 -21.24 2.47 -5.49
C LEU A 388 -20.68 1.18 -6.11
N PRO A 389 -20.70 1.06 -7.45
CA PRO A 389 -20.11 -0.09 -8.14
C PRO A 389 -18.60 -0.12 -7.99
N ALA A 390 -18.00 -1.29 -8.26
CA ALA A 390 -16.56 -1.43 -8.29
C ALA A 390 -15.93 -0.51 -9.36
N GLY A 391 -14.83 0.16 -8.99
CA GLY A 391 -14.14 1.11 -9.83
C GLY A 391 -13.79 2.40 -9.08
N TYR A 392 -13.55 3.47 -9.83
CA TYR A 392 -12.99 4.71 -9.31
C TYR A 392 -13.99 5.66 -8.62
N LEU A 393 -15.30 5.40 -8.70
CA LEU A 393 -16.34 6.35 -8.29
C LEU A 393 -16.24 6.75 -6.81
N ALA A 394 -15.99 5.79 -5.92
CA ALA A 394 -15.81 6.08 -4.50
C ALA A 394 -14.67 7.09 -4.28
N SER A 395 -13.54 6.93 -4.96
CA SER A 395 -12.43 7.88 -4.90
C SER A 395 -12.78 9.22 -5.52
N ALA A 396 -13.51 9.24 -6.64
CA ALA A 396 -13.90 10.47 -7.33
C ALA A 396 -14.79 11.35 -6.44
N PHE A 397 -15.85 10.78 -5.86
CA PHE A 397 -16.71 11.51 -4.93
C PHE A 397 -15.95 11.96 -3.69
N LEU A 398 -15.05 11.14 -3.14
CA LEU A 398 -14.26 11.51 -1.96
C LEU A 398 -13.23 12.61 -2.23
N VAL A 399 -12.59 12.65 -3.41
CA VAL A 399 -11.70 13.75 -3.80
C VAL A 399 -12.45 15.07 -3.80
N ILE A 400 -13.64 15.11 -4.43
CA ILE A 400 -14.50 16.29 -4.46
C ILE A 400 -14.99 16.65 -3.05
N HIS A 401 -15.43 15.66 -2.26
CA HIS A 401 -15.88 15.86 -0.89
C HIS A 401 -14.80 16.48 0.00
N ILE A 402 -13.56 15.95 -0.05
CA ILE A 402 -12.44 16.46 0.74
C ILE A 402 -12.18 17.93 0.38
N ALA A 403 -12.09 18.25 -0.91
CA ALA A 403 -11.81 19.61 -1.37
C ALA A 403 -12.91 20.59 -0.98
N LEU A 404 -14.18 20.27 -1.25
CA LEU A 404 -15.33 21.12 -0.88
C LEU A 404 -15.46 21.28 0.64
N ARG A 405 -15.18 20.23 1.43
CA ARG A 405 -15.17 20.36 2.89
C ARG A 405 -14.04 21.26 3.38
N ILE A 406 -12.86 21.20 2.78
CA ILE A 406 -11.75 22.12 3.09
C ILE A 406 -12.11 23.57 2.70
N LYS A 407 -12.87 23.75 1.62
CA LYS A 407 -13.38 25.04 1.17
C LYS A 407 -14.36 25.64 2.18
N PHE A 408 -15.43 24.93 2.49
CA PHE A 408 -16.56 25.46 3.26
C PHE A 408 -16.41 25.33 4.79
N GLU A 409 -15.74 24.27 5.25
CA GLU A 409 -15.66 23.91 6.67
C GLU A 409 -14.23 23.96 7.21
N ARG A 410 -13.32 24.74 6.59
CA ARG A 410 -11.87 24.75 6.90
C ARG A 410 -11.53 24.76 8.39
N LYS A 411 -12.21 25.62 9.16
CA LYS A 411 -11.99 25.79 10.61
C LYS A 411 -12.39 24.57 11.44
N ASN A 412 -13.28 23.73 10.91
CA ASN A 412 -13.80 22.52 11.55
C ASN A 412 -13.04 21.26 11.13
N VAL A 413 -12.14 21.34 10.15
CA VAL A 413 -11.28 20.22 9.75
C VAL A 413 -10.21 20.01 10.83
N LYS A 414 -10.35 18.92 11.59
CA LYS A 414 -9.39 18.49 12.61
C LYS A 414 -8.49 17.36 12.10
N ASN A 415 -7.39 17.12 12.81
CA ASN A 415 -6.49 16.00 12.53
C ASN A 415 -7.24 14.67 12.47
N GLY A 416 -7.00 13.90 11.41
CA GLY A 416 -7.59 12.57 11.21
C GLY A 416 -9.03 12.55 10.69
N VAL A 417 -9.67 13.70 10.49
CA VAL A 417 -11.07 13.77 9.99
C VAL A 417 -11.25 13.07 8.65
N PHE A 418 -10.21 13.05 7.80
CA PHE A 418 -10.24 12.40 6.50
C PHE A 418 -9.70 10.97 6.48
N SER A 419 -9.28 10.37 7.59
CA SER A 419 -8.57 9.08 7.57
C SER A 419 -9.37 7.92 6.95
N LEU A 420 -10.69 7.90 7.13
CA LEU A 420 -11.57 6.92 6.47
C LEU A 420 -11.72 7.20 4.96
N SER A 421 -11.85 8.47 4.60
CA SER A 421 -11.90 8.92 3.20
C SER A 421 -10.60 8.58 2.47
N VAL A 422 -9.44 8.88 3.06
CA VAL A 422 -8.12 8.53 2.51
C VAL A 422 -8.01 7.03 2.28
N THR A 423 -8.40 6.22 3.27
CA THR A 423 -8.35 4.75 3.13
C THR A 423 -9.19 4.28 1.94
N SER A 424 -10.39 4.85 1.75
CA SER A 424 -11.27 4.49 0.65
C SER A 424 -10.79 5.01 -0.71
N ILE A 425 -10.15 6.19 -0.75
CA ILE A 425 -9.52 6.73 -1.95
C ILE A 425 -8.42 5.77 -2.44
N LEU A 426 -7.54 5.37 -1.53
CA LEU A 426 -6.38 4.51 -1.84
C LEU A 426 -6.79 3.14 -2.39
N GLU A 427 -7.92 2.59 -1.95
CA GLU A 427 -8.41 1.30 -2.45
C GLU A 427 -9.01 1.35 -3.87
N ASN A 428 -9.51 2.50 -4.30
CA ASN A 428 -10.40 2.58 -5.46
C ASN A 428 -9.88 3.52 -6.57
N GLN A 429 -8.86 4.34 -6.30
CA GLN A 429 -8.38 5.35 -7.27
C GLN A 429 -7.55 4.72 -8.40
N GLY A 430 -6.82 3.64 -8.12
CA GLY A 430 -5.92 2.98 -9.06
C GLY A 430 -4.45 3.14 -8.66
N ILE A 431 -3.56 3.08 -9.66
CA ILE A 431 -2.11 3.14 -9.43
C ILE A 431 -1.70 4.52 -8.92
N TYR A 432 -0.80 4.53 -7.94
CA TYR A 432 -0.34 5.73 -7.28
C TYR A 432 1.00 6.20 -7.85
N THR A 433 0.94 7.01 -8.91
CA THR A 433 2.13 7.43 -9.69
C THR A 433 3.12 8.32 -8.92
N ASP A 434 2.65 9.04 -7.90
CA ASP A 434 3.48 9.96 -7.09
C ASP A 434 3.80 9.42 -5.68
N TYR A 435 3.58 8.12 -5.42
CA TYR A 435 3.81 7.58 -4.08
C TYR A 435 5.31 7.45 -3.88
N ILE A 436 5.87 8.31 -3.04
CA ILE A 436 7.24 8.14 -2.57
C ILE A 436 7.18 7.11 -1.45
N PRO A 437 7.73 5.90 -1.60
CA PRO A 437 7.81 4.96 -0.51
C PRO A 437 8.62 5.60 0.63
N VAL A 438 8.10 5.52 1.86
CA VAL A 438 8.77 5.99 3.09
C VAL A 438 10.19 5.42 3.25
N SER A 439 10.56 4.38 2.49
CA SER A 439 11.84 3.70 2.57
C SER A 439 12.77 3.85 1.36
N GLN A 440 12.53 4.78 0.43
CA GLN A 440 13.62 5.11 -0.51
C GLN A 440 14.67 5.90 0.26
N THR A 441 15.63 5.19 0.87
CA THR A 441 16.94 5.78 1.15
C THR A 441 17.46 6.35 -0.16
N TYR A 442 17.24 7.63 -0.39
CA TYR A 442 17.96 8.37 -1.40
C TYR A 442 19.41 8.39 -0.92
N THR A 443 20.25 7.63 -1.61
CA THR A 443 21.69 7.83 -1.55
C THR A 443 21.96 9.08 -2.37
N GLU A 444 22.09 10.22 -1.69
CA GLU A 444 22.74 11.38 -2.28
C GLU A 444 24.23 11.08 -2.34
N THR A 445 24.74 10.81 -3.54
CA THR A 445 26.17 10.83 -3.80
C THR A 445 26.60 12.29 -3.91
N HIS A 446 27.34 12.76 -2.91
CA HIS A 446 28.08 14.02 -3.05
C HIS A 446 29.21 13.86 -4.07
N SER A 447 29.78 14.98 -4.51
CA SER A 447 30.94 15.07 -5.43
C SER A 447 32.18 14.28 -4.99
N ASP A 448 32.17 13.77 -3.76
CA ASP A 448 33.31 13.17 -3.08
C ASP A 448 33.11 11.65 -2.87
N ASP A 449 32.15 11.03 -3.59
CA ASP A 449 31.80 9.59 -3.56
C ASP A 449 31.42 9.00 -2.19
N SER A 450 31.20 9.86 -1.18
CA SER A 450 30.69 9.42 0.12
C SER A 450 29.17 9.14 0.05
N VAL A 451 28.76 7.96 0.54
CA VAL A 451 27.37 7.53 0.60
C VAL A 451 26.85 7.73 2.02
N ILE A 452 26.04 8.77 2.23
CA ILE A 452 25.33 8.97 3.50
C ILE A 452 23.93 8.37 3.39
N LYS A 453 23.54 7.56 4.38
CA LYS A 453 22.14 7.15 4.58
C LYS A 453 21.37 8.35 5.10
N SER A 454 20.55 8.95 4.25
CA SER A 454 19.68 10.06 4.63
C SER A 454 18.48 9.56 5.46
N THR A 455 18.38 10.02 6.71
CA THR A 455 17.18 9.94 7.56
C THR A 455 16.17 11.06 7.26
N LEU A 456 16.44 11.95 6.28
CA LEU A 456 15.64 13.16 6.00
C LEU A 456 14.17 12.91 5.64
N LEU A 457 13.81 11.70 5.19
CA LEU A 457 12.44 11.36 4.78
C LEU A 457 11.49 11.03 5.92
N SER A 458 11.97 10.59 7.08
CA SER A 458 11.08 10.25 8.21
C SER A 458 10.35 11.47 8.77
N GLU A 459 10.95 12.65 8.58
CA GLU A 459 10.41 13.91 9.04
C GLU A 459 9.56 14.63 7.97
N SER A 460 9.61 14.21 6.69
CA SER A 460 8.87 14.81 5.56
C SER A 460 7.35 14.78 5.78
N ILE A 461 6.65 15.86 5.42
CA ILE A 461 5.19 15.94 5.41
C ILE A 461 4.60 14.88 4.48
N LEU A 462 5.31 14.57 3.39
CA LEU A 462 4.91 13.64 2.35
C LEU A 462 5.05 12.17 2.76
N SER A 463 5.82 11.89 3.82
CA SER A 463 5.94 10.54 4.38
C SER A 463 4.64 10.03 5.01
N ASP A 464 3.72 10.94 5.35
CA ASP A 464 2.39 10.58 5.81
C ASP A 464 1.42 10.45 4.63
N ALA A 465 0.94 9.23 4.40
CA ALA A 465 0.03 8.93 3.30
C ALA A 465 -1.32 9.68 3.40
N ASN A 466 -1.77 10.07 4.60
CA ASN A 466 -2.95 10.92 4.70
C ASN A 466 -2.63 12.32 4.19
N ASN A 467 -1.52 12.91 4.63
CA ASN A 467 -1.09 14.22 4.14
C ASN A 467 -0.98 14.22 2.62
N LEU A 468 -0.25 13.24 2.04
CA LEU A 468 -0.07 13.13 0.59
C LEU A 468 -1.40 12.97 -0.16
N THR A 469 -2.32 12.14 0.35
CA THR A 469 -3.63 11.94 -0.29
C THR A 469 -4.52 13.18 -0.20
N ILE A 470 -4.47 13.91 0.92
CA ILE A 470 -5.22 15.16 1.10
C ILE A 470 -4.71 16.24 0.14
N ILE A 471 -3.40 16.49 0.08
CA ILE A 471 -2.84 17.52 -0.81
C ILE A 471 -3.05 17.15 -2.30
N ARG A 472 -3.00 15.86 -2.65
CA ARG A 472 -3.33 15.40 -4.01
C ARG A 472 -4.80 15.61 -4.33
N SER A 473 -5.71 15.37 -3.39
CA SER A 473 -7.14 15.60 -3.57
C SER A 473 -7.43 17.08 -3.85
N VAL A 474 -6.78 17.99 -3.12
CA VAL A 474 -6.86 19.45 -3.38
C VAL A 474 -6.35 19.79 -4.78
N ARG A 475 -5.16 19.26 -5.17
CA ARG A 475 -4.60 19.49 -6.51
C ARG A 475 -5.50 19.00 -7.63
N MET A 476 -6.03 17.77 -7.50
CA MET A 476 -6.95 17.16 -8.44
C MET A 476 -8.20 18.00 -8.61
N TYR A 477 -8.81 18.42 -7.50
CA TYR A 477 -10.00 19.27 -7.52
C TYR A 477 -9.73 20.63 -8.16
N ASN A 478 -8.66 21.34 -7.78
CA ASN A 478 -8.35 22.65 -8.35
C ASN A 478 -8.03 22.57 -9.84
N ASN A 479 -7.34 21.52 -10.30
CA ASN A 479 -7.12 21.29 -11.72
C ASN A 479 -8.43 20.96 -12.45
N MET A 480 -9.30 20.13 -11.86
CA MET A 480 -10.64 19.85 -12.39
C MET A 480 -11.44 21.14 -12.57
N VAL A 481 -11.55 21.98 -11.52
CA VAL A 481 -12.21 23.30 -11.57
C VAL A 481 -11.65 24.14 -12.70
N ARG A 482 -10.32 24.25 -12.80
CA ARG A 482 -9.68 24.98 -13.89
C ARG A 482 -10.11 24.47 -15.27
N ARG A 483 -10.30 23.17 -15.46
CA ARG A 483 -10.63 22.61 -16.76
C ARG A 483 -12.09 22.75 -17.16
N ILE A 484 -13.01 22.84 -16.19
CA ILE A 484 -14.46 22.80 -16.46
C ILE A 484 -15.17 24.13 -16.21
N SER A 485 -14.51 25.10 -15.58
CA SER A 485 -15.15 26.34 -15.16
C SER A 485 -15.49 27.27 -16.33
N ASP A 486 -16.63 27.94 -16.24
CA ASP A 486 -17.04 28.99 -17.19
C ASP A 486 -16.10 30.22 -17.14
N TRP A 487 -15.32 30.37 -16.06
CA TRP A 487 -14.30 31.42 -15.93
C TRP A 487 -13.16 31.29 -16.95
N ASN A 488 -13.00 30.14 -17.59
CA ASN A 488 -12.00 29.96 -18.66
C ASN A 488 -12.19 30.92 -19.83
N ASP A 489 -13.42 31.36 -20.08
CA ASP A 489 -13.73 32.34 -21.13
C ASP A 489 -13.41 33.79 -20.71
N LEU A 490 -13.19 34.02 -19.41
CA LEU A 490 -12.95 35.33 -18.80
C LEU A 490 -11.48 35.54 -18.42
N GLU A 491 -10.87 34.60 -17.71
CA GLU A 491 -9.50 34.69 -17.21
C GLU A 491 -8.85 33.30 -17.07
N LEU A 492 -7.86 32.99 -17.91
CA LEU A 492 -7.21 31.65 -17.95
C LEU A 492 -6.24 31.37 -16.79
N GLU A 493 -5.80 32.42 -16.07
CA GLU A 493 -4.75 32.33 -15.03
C GLU A 493 -5.15 32.92 -13.66
N GLY A 494 -6.45 33.15 -13.43
CA GLY A 494 -6.98 33.69 -12.18
C GLY A 494 -7.28 32.63 -11.11
N ILE A 495 -7.61 33.10 -9.90
CA ILE A 495 -8.16 32.27 -8.82
C ILE A 495 -9.67 32.14 -9.05
N TYR A 496 -10.14 30.94 -9.39
CA TYR A 496 -11.57 30.72 -9.63
C TYR A 496 -12.33 30.61 -8.30
N PRO A 497 -13.51 31.26 -8.15
CA PRO A 497 -14.30 31.21 -6.93
C PRO A 497 -14.61 29.80 -6.44
N GLU A 498 -14.68 28.82 -7.33
CA GLU A 498 -14.98 27.42 -7.03
C GLU A 498 -13.76 26.67 -6.46
N SER A 499 -12.56 27.20 -6.65
CA SER A 499 -11.30 26.58 -6.23
C SER A 499 -11.08 26.61 -4.71
N VAL A 500 -10.17 25.76 -4.25
CA VAL A 500 -9.61 25.78 -2.89
C VAL A 500 -8.30 26.56 -2.91
N TYR A 501 -8.26 27.73 -2.28
CA TYR A 501 -7.08 28.61 -2.21
C TYR A 501 -6.87 29.16 -0.80
N GLY A 502 -5.73 29.81 -0.55
CA GLY A 502 -5.35 30.39 0.73
C GLY A 502 -4.90 29.36 1.77
N LEU A 503 -4.47 28.18 1.32
CA LEU A 503 -3.95 27.13 2.21
C LEU A 503 -2.50 27.41 2.62
N LEU A 504 -1.78 28.20 1.82
CA LEU A 504 -0.36 28.50 1.99
C LEU A 504 -0.10 29.88 2.60
N ASP A 505 -1.12 30.76 2.70
CA ASP A 505 -1.00 32.16 3.17
C ASP A 505 -0.25 32.30 4.48
N LYS A 506 -0.52 31.41 5.44
CA LYS A 506 0.14 31.45 6.75
C LYS A 506 1.64 31.18 6.63
N VAL A 507 2.04 30.21 5.82
CA VAL A 507 3.46 29.88 5.57
C VAL A 507 4.13 31.01 4.81
N ASP A 508 3.48 31.53 3.76
CA ASP A 508 3.99 32.65 2.97
C ASP A 508 4.22 33.90 3.82
N THR A 509 3.26 34.25 4.67
CA THR A 509 3.37 35.39 5.60
C THR A 509 4.55 35.24 6.55
N ILE A 510 4.76 34.03 7.10
CA ILE A 510 5.87 33.75 8.03
C ILE A 510 7.21 33.86 7.31
N LEU A 511 7.32 33.29 6.11
CA LEU A 511 8.52 33.40 5.29
C LEU A 511 8.82 34.85 4.90
N GLY A 512 7.79 35.66 4.63
CA GLY A 512 7.96 37.09 4.41
C GLY A 512 8.62 37.82 5.58
N LYS A 513 8.28 37.46 6.84
CA LYS A 513 8.96 38.00 8.03
C LYS A 513 10.45 37.66 8.02
N ILE A 514 10.81 36.41 7.68
CA ILE A 514 12.20 35.93 7.66
C ILE A 514 12.97 36.57 6.51
N LEU A 515 12.41 36.60 5.31
CA LEU A 515 13.02 37.20 4.12
C LEU A 515 13.29 38.70 4.32
N ASN A 516 12.36 39.42 4.94
CA ASN A 516 12.56 40.84 5.27
C ASN A 516 13.82 41.05 6.12
N ILE A 517 14.06 40.20 7.12
CA ILE A 517 15.28 40.26 7.96
C ILE A 517 16.52 39.93 7.14
N ILE A 518 16.48 38.83 6.38
CA ILE A 518 17.60 38.41 5.53
C ILE A 518 18.04 39.56 4.62
N PHE A 519 17.08 40.23 3.97
CA PHE A 519 17.38 41.30 3.03
C PHE A 519 17.72 42.63 3.71
N SER A 520 17.05 43.00 4.80
CA SER A 520 17.33 44.27 5.51
C SER A 520 18.68 44.24 6.23
N GLU A 521 19.02 43.10 6.86
CA GLU A 521 20.24 42.95 7.66
C GLU A 521 21.37 42.27 6.87
N LYS A 522 21.13 41.91 5.60
CA LYS A 522 22.10 41.25 4.69
C LYS A 522 22.71 39.98 5.30
N ILE A 523 21.86 39.14 5.88
CA ILE A 523 22.27 37.93 6.57
C ILE A 523 22.79 36.89 5.57
N THR A 524 23.97 36.34 5.84
CA THR A 524 24.63 35.33 4.99
C THR A 524 24.87 34.00 5.70
N SER A 525 24.58 33.91 7.01
CA SER A 525 24.85 32.75 7.86
C SER A 525 23.59 32.28 8.61
N SER A 526 23.36 30.96 8.63
CA SER A 526 22.21 30.36 9.32
C SER A 526 22.27 30.56 10.83
N GLN A 527 23.48 30.62 11.41
CA GLN A 527 23.68 30.88 12.84
C GLN A 527 23.24 32.31 13.19
N ASP A 528 23.65 33.31 12.40
CA ASP A 528 23.26 34.70 12.62
C ASP A 528 21.74 34.86 12.49
N LEU A 529 21.15 34.25 11.45
CA LEU A 529 19.71 34.24 11.27
C LEU A 529 18.99 33.59 12.47
N SER A 530 19.45 32.43 12.94
CA SER A 530 18.86 31.74 14.09
C SER A 530 18.91 32.59 15.37
N CYS A 531 20.04 33.26 15.62
CA CYS A 531 20.23 34.17 16.75
C CYS A 531 19.25 35.34 16.71
N ILE A 532 19.08 35.96 15.54
CA ILE A 532 18.15 37.09 15.35
C ILE A 532 16.71 36.62 15.53
N LEU A 533 16.30 35.53 14.88
CA LEU A 533 14.94 34.99 14.97
C LEU A 533 14.56 34.68 16.42
N LYS A 534 15.50 34.16 17.21
CA LYS A 534 15.34 33.84 18.64
C LYS A 534 15.30 35.08 19.51
N ASN A 535 16.33 35.93 19.43
CA ASN A 535 16.50 37.08 20.33
C ASN A 535 15.39 38.12 20.13
N ASN A 536 14.99 38.35 18.88
CA ASN A 536 13.95 39.31 18.53
C ASN A 536 12.55 38.69 18.59
N LYS A 537 12.42 37.40 18.95
CA LYS A 537 11.16 36.66 19.06
C LYS A 537 10.27 36.80 17.80
N ILE A 538 10.89 36.75 16.63
CA ILE A 538 10.22 36.95 15.33
C ILE A 538 9.19 35.85 15.07
N LEU A 539 9.54 34.62 15.47
CA LEU A 539 8.70 33.44 15.32
C LEU A 539 8.04 33.10 16.65
N THR A 540 6.73 32.92 16.62
CA THR A 540 5.95 32.48 17.77
C THR A 540 6.17 30.99 18.05
N ARG A 541 5.88 30.57 19.30
CA ARG A 541 5.94 29.16 19.66
C ARG A 541 4.97 28.31 18.82
N GLY A 542 3.81 28.84 18.48
CA GLY A 542 2.84 28.15 17.62
C GLY A 542 3.37 27.97 16.20
N GLU A 543 4.00 28.98 15.60
CA GLU A 543 4.58 28.86 14.24
C GLU A 543 5.67 27.79 14.16
N LEU A 544 6.40 27.58 15.26
CA LEU A 544 7.48 26.59 15.36
C LEU A 544 7.02 25.19 15.78
N ASN A 545 5.77 24.99 16.23
CA ASN A 545 5.31 23.69 16.76
C ASN A 545 4.00 23.21 16.14
N ASP A 546 3.08 24.11 15.89
CA ASP A 546 1.75 23.78 15.40
C ASP A 546 1.78 23.56 13.90
N SER A 547 0.83 22.77 13.41
CA SER A 547 0.66 22.60 11.96
C SER A 547 0.17 23.91 11.34
N LEU A 548 1.00 24.48 10.46
CA LEU A 548 0.70 25.75 9.79
C LEU A 548 -0.39 25.59 8.73
N ILE A 549 -0.43 24.42 8.10
CA ILE A 549 -1.46 24.03 7.15
C ILE A 549 -2.44 23.12 7.90
N GLY A 550 -3.57 23.68 8.35
CA GLY A 550 -4.47 23.02 9.31
C GLY A 550 -5.11 21.71 8.85
N ILE A 551 -5.04 21.39 7.56
CA ILE A 551 -5.52 20.13 6.99
C ILE A 551 -4.48 19.00 7.06
N LEU A 552 -3.22 19.30 7.44
CA LEU A 552 -2.11 18.36 7.50
C LEU A 552 -1.63 18.14 8.94
N VAL A 553 -1.13 16.93 9.20
CA VAL A 553 -0.56 16.56 10.50
C VAL A 553 0.96 16.78 10.47
N ASN A 554 1.55 17.21 11.59
CA ASN A 554 2.99 17.44 11.75
C ASN A 554 3.57 18.36 10.68
N CYS A 555 2.92 19.50 10.46
CA CYS A 555 3.30 20.48 9.44
C CYS A 555 3.80 21.82 10.05
N PRO A 556 4.78 21.84 10.97
CA PRO A 556 5.36 23.09 11.47
C PRO A 556 6.22 23.79 10.41
N LEU A 557 6.68 25.00 10.70
CA LEU A 557 7.44 25.82 9.75
C LEU A 557 8.66 25.09 9.15
N LEU A 558 9.47 24.42 9.97
CA LEU A 558 10.66 23.68 9.51
C LEU A 558 10.28 22.63 8.45
N ALA A 559 9.22 21.87 8.71
CA ALA A 559 8.72 20.86 7.79
C ALA A 559 8.17 21.49 6.50
N CYS A 560 7.51 22.65 6.61
CA CYS A 560 7.02 23.40 5.44
C CYS A 560 8.16 23.90 4.55
N VAL A 561 9.25 24.40 5.14
CA VAL A 561 10.43 24.85 4.40
C VAL A 561 11.11 23.67 3.72
N ARG A 562 11.27 22.55 4.42
CA ARG A 562 11.86 21.35 3.84
C ARG A 562 11.10 20.85 2.60
N ASP A 563 9.77 20.77 2.70
CA ASP A 563 8.91 20.24 1.63
C ASP A 563 8.31 21.34 0.74
N ILE A 564 8.91 22.54 0.70
CA ILE A 564 8.31 23.76 0.14
C ILE A 564 7.89 23.62 -1.33
N GLU A 565 8.73 23.04 -2.18
CA GLU A 565 8.42 22.84 -3.60
C GLU A 565 7.19 21.94 -3.78
N SER A 566 7.09 20.90 -2.96
CA SER A 566 5.96 19.97 -3.01
C SER A 566 4.68 20.61 -2.51
N LEU A 567 4.75 21.40 -1.43
CA LEU A 567 3.60 22.16 -0.95
C LEU A 567 3.11 23.14 -2.01
N ILE A 568 4.01 23.87 -2.68
CA ILE A 568 3.67 24.74 -3.81
C ILE A 568 3.03 23.92 -4.93
N LYS A 569 3.62 22.80 -5.34
CA LYS A 569 3.13 21.95 -6.43
C LYS A 569 1.70 21.42 -6.19
N TYR A 570 1.37 21.06 -4.96
CA TYR A 570 0.09 20.41 -4.65
C TYR A 570 -1.00 21.34 -4.11
N LEU A 571 -0.63 22.36 -3.34
CA LEU A 571 -1.60 23.21 -2.65
C LEU A 571 -1.78 24.58 -3.26
N ARG A 572 -0.83 25.05 -4.08
CA ARG A 572 -0.98 26.34 -4.77
C ARG A 572 -2.11 26.24 -5.79
N CYS A 573 -3.12 27.08 -5.62
CA CYS A 573 -4.13 27.30 -6.65
C CYS A 573 -3.51 28.10 -7.83
N PRO A 574 -3.85 27.80 -9.10
CA PRO A 574 -3.54 28.70 -10.20
C PRO A 574 -3.93 30.15 -9.87
N GLY A 575 -3.08 31.12 -10.22
CA GLY A 575 -3.28 32.54 -9.90
C GLY A 575 -2.94 32.96 -8.46
N GLU A 576 -2.73 32.03 -7.53
CA GLU A 576 -2.44 32.35 -6.12
C GLU A 576 -1.07 33.01 -5.95
N GLU A 577 -1.05 34.17 -5.28
CA GLU A 577 0.17 34.93 -4.98
C GLU A 577 0.83 34.44 -3.67
N ILE A 578 1.86 33.60 -3.82
CA ILE A 578 2.70 33.11 -2.71
C ILE A 578 4.16 33.50 -2.93
N ARG A 579 4.40 34.81 -3.04
CA ARG A 579 5.68 35.40 -3.48
C ARG A 579 6.83 34.99 -2.56
N ASN A 580 6.62 34.99 -1.25
CA ASN A 580 7.68 34.69 -0.29
C ASN A 580 8.06 33.21 -0.34
N MET A 581 7.08 32.31 -0.46
CA MET A 581 7.35 30.88 -0.65
C MET A 581 8.15 30.63 -1.93
N ILE A 582 7.77 31.25 -3.05
CA ILE A 582 8.48 31.09 -4.34
C ILE A 582 9.93 31.57 -4.23
N LEU A 583 10.18 32.71 -3.57
CA LEU A 583 11.53 33.20 -3.34
C LEU A 583 12.35 32.24 -2.46
N SER A 584 11.73 31.64 -1.45
CA SER A 584 12.38 30.69 -0.53
C SER A 584 12.69 29.32 -1.15
N VAL A 585 12.33 29.07 -2.41
CA VAL A 585 12.77 27.87 -3.16
C VAL A 585 14.22 28.02 -3.65
N ASP A 586 14.73 29.25 -3.84
CA ASP A 586 16.12 29.45 -4.23
C ASP A 586 17.07 28.74 -3.25
N LYS A 587 17.99 27.94 -3.78
CA LYS A 587 18.83 27.05 -2.97
C LYS A 587 19.59 27.79 -1.86
N LYS A 588 20.11 28.99 -2.12
CA LYS A 588 20.86 29.76 -1.12
C LYS A 588 19.95 30.24 0.01
N LEU A 589 18.77 30.76 -0.34
CA LEU A 589 17.79 31.20 0.65
C LEU A 589 17.23 30.00 1.43
N TRP A 590 16.96 28.90 0.74
CA TRP A 590 16.50 27.66 1.34
C TRP A 590 17.52 27.13 2.36
N ASP A 591 18.80 26.98 1.98
CA ASP A 591 19.87 26.49 2.86
C ASP A 591 19.97 27.39 4.11
N LEU A 592 19.90 28.72 3.91
CA LEU A 592 19.99 29.70 4.98
C LEU A 592 18.83 29.56 5.98
N ILE A 593 17.59 29.58 5.47
CA ILE A 593 16.35 29.51 6.28
C ILE A 593 16.24 28.14 6.96
N TYR A 594 16.42 27.06 6.21
CA TYR A 594 16.34 25.70 6.71
C TYR A 594 17.37 25.48 7.82
N GLY A 595 18.64 25.82 7.57
CA GLY A 595 19.70 25.71 8.58
C GLY A 595 19.39 26.49 9.86
N ALA A 596 18.86 27.71 9.74
CA ALA A 596 18.50 28.53 10.91
C ALA A 596 17.35 27.91 11.72
N LEU A 597 16.33 27.37 11.05
CA LEU A 597 15.21 26.71 11.71
C LEU A 597 15.62 25.38 12.38
N THR A 598 16.54 24.63 11.77
CA THR A 598 17.10 23.41 12.37
C THR A 598 17.83 23.70 13.67
N ILE A 599 18.67 24.75 13.70
CA ILE A 599 19.36 25.19 14.93
C ILE A 599 18.34 25.51 16.03
N LEU A 600 17.28 26.25 15.71
CA LEU A 600 16.21 26.59 16.67
C LEU A 600 15.47 25.35 17.20
N GLU A 601 15.31 24.32 16.37
CA GLU A 601 14.67 23.07 16.78
C GLU A 601 15.59 22.23 17.70
N GLU A 602 16.87 22.09 17.36
CA GLU A 602 17.86 21.34 18.15
C GLU A 602 18.06 21.95 19.54
N GLU A 603 18.25 23.26 19.61
CA GLU A 603 18.39 23.98 20.88
C GLU A 603 17.16 23.76 21.78
N ARG A 604 15.96 23.72 21.18
CA ARG A 604 14.72 23.44 21.90
C ARG A 604 14.69 21.99 22.39
N LYS A 605 15.02 21.01 21.54
CA LYS A 605 15.06 19.58 21.92
C LYS A 605 15.98 19.38 23.14
N ILE A 606 17.14 20.05 23.17
CA ILE A 606 18.08 20.06 24.30
C ILE A 606 17.45 20.67 25.57
N GLN A 607 16.74 21.79 25.46
CA GLN A 607 16.06 22.43 26.60
C GLN A 607 14.93 21.56 27.18
N THR A 608 14.14 20.90 26.32
CA THR A 608 13.07 19.98 26.74
C THR A 608 13.60 18.69 27.38
N GLY A 609 14.75 18.18 26.90
CA GLY A 609 15.42 17.02 27.52
C GLY A 609 15.97 17.33 28.91
N LYS A 610 16.50 18.54 29.12
CA LYS A 610 16.97 19.01 30.45
C LYS A 610 15.84 19.18 31.46
N THR A 611 14.63 19.55 31.02
CA THR A 611 13.47 19.70 31.91
C THR A 611 12.84 18.36 32.30
N GLN A 612 12.98 17.30 31.49
CA GLN A 612 12.53 15.95 31.84
C GLN A 612 13.57 15.14 32.63
N GLY A 613 14.87 15.43 32.49
CA GLY A 613 15.95 14.79 33.25
C GLY A 613 16.21 15.35 34.65
N GLY A 614 15.67 16.54 34.97
CA GLY A 614 15.82 17.19 36.29
C GLY A 614 14.78 16.77 37.33
N GLY A 615 13.88 15.84 36.99
CA GLY A 615 12.93 15.23 37.91
C GLY A 615 13.33 13.79 38.23
N LYS A 616 14.46 13.61 38.91
CA LYS A 616 14.77 12.38 39.66
C LYS A 616 15.24 12.76 41.05
#